data_AF-A0A3B9RS64-F1
#
_entry.id   AF-A0A3B9RS64-F1
#
_cell.length_a   1.000
_cell.length_b   1.000
_cell.length_c   1.000
_cell.angle_alpha   90.00
_cell.angle_beta   90.00
_cell.angle_gamma   90.00
#
_symmetry.space_group_name_H-M   'P 1'
#
loop_
_entity.id
_entity.type
_entity.pdbx_description
1 polymer ?
#
loop_
_entity_poly.entity_id
_entity_poly.type
_entity_poly.pdbx_seq_one_letter_code
_entity_poly.pdbx_strand_id
1 'polypeptide(L)' 'MSFETDVSRIEEIAQKLNASDTSLEESLALFEEGMLLSKKLEKTLSEAKSRVEIVLGDEKESAEITPF' A
#
# COMPACT_ATOMS: atom_id res chain seq x y z
N MET A 1 -9.13 -7.92 -7.01
CA MET A 1 -7.82 -8.41 -6.55
C MET A 1 -7.70 -8.10 -5.07
N SER A 2 -7.17 -9.03 -4.28
CA SER A 2 -6.95 -8.85 -2.83
C SER A 2 -5.61 -8.15 -2.56
N PHE A 3 -5.44 -7.60 -1.37
CA PHE A 3 -4.19 -6.95 -0.95
C PHE A 3 -3.02 -7.93 -1.04
N GLU A 4 -3.21 -9.16 -0.59
CA GLU A 4 -2.24 -10.25 -0.61
C GLU A 4 -1.85 -10.62 -2.04
N THR A 5 -2.83 -10.68 -2.96
CA THR A 5 -2.55 -10.90 -4.38
C THR A 5 -1.70 -9.79 -4.99
N ASP A 6 -2.01 -8.53 -4.66
CA ASP A 6 -1.27 -7.38 -5.15
C ASP A 6 0.17 -7.35 -4.60
N VAL A 7 0.36 -7.76 -3.33
CA VAL A 7 1.69 -7.92 -2.71
C VAL A 7 2.50 -9.02 -3.39
N SER A 8 1.92 -10.22 -3.57
CA SER A 8 2.61 -11.30 -4.28
C SER A 8 2.99 -10.90 -5.70
N ARG A 9 2.14 -10.11 -6.37
CA ARG A 9 2.45 -9.61 -7.71
C ARG A 9 3.65 -8.65 -7.72
N ILE A 10 3.78 -7.78 -6.73
CA ILE A 10 4.97 -6.92 -6.59
C ILE A 10 6.23 -7.75 -6.41
N GLU A 11 6.18 -8.82 -5.60
CA GLU A 11 7.32 -9.70 -5.39
C GLU A 11 7.74 -10.41 -6.69
N GLU A 12 6.77 -10.89 -7.48
CA GLU A 12 7.03 -11.46 -8.80
C GLU A 12 7.68 -10.44 -9.76
N ILE A 13 7.17 -9.20 -9.78
CA ILE A 13 7.72 -8.12 -10.60
C ILE A 13 9.17 -7.85 -10.19
N ALA A 14 9.45 -7.75 -8.89
CA ALA A 14 10.80 -7.53 -8.37
C ALA A 14 11.74 -8.69 -8.72
N GLN A 15 11.28 -9.94 -8.68
CA GLN A 15 12.07 -11.09 -9.11
C GLN A 15 12.39 -11.03 -10.61
N LYS A 16 11.39 -10.74 -11.45
CA LYS A 16 11.58 -10.64 -12.90
C LYS A 16 12.51 -9.50 -13.30
N LEU A 17 12.40 -8.34 -12.67
CA LEU A 17 13.32 -7.21 -12.93
C LEU A 17 14.79 -7.53 -12.57
N ASN A 18 15.03 -8.48 -11.66
CA ASN A 18 16.37 -8.94 -11.30
C ASN A 18 16.87 -10.12 -12.15
N ALA A 19 16.02 -10.69 -13.01
CA ALA A 19 16.40 -11.79 -13.87
C ALA A 19 17.23 -11.28 -15.07
N SER A 20 18.26 -12.03 -15.46
CA SER A 20 19.20 -11.64 -16.51
C SER A 20 18.64 -11.72 -17.94
N ASP A 21 17.46 -12.35 -18.10
CA ASP A 21 16.79 -12.59 -19.37
C ASP A 21 15.64 -11.60 -19.65
N THR A 22 15.35 -10.68 -18.74
CA THR A 22 14.31 -9.67 -18.92
C THR A 22 14.76 -8.59 -19.91
N SER A 23 14.01 -8.43 -21.01
CA SER A 23 14.29 -7.40 -22.00
C SER A 23 14.03 -5.99 -21.45
N LEU A 24 14.55 -4.97 -22.14
CA LEU A 24 14.32 -3.57 -21.75
C LEU A 24 12.83 -3.18 -21.81
N GLU A 25 12.12 -3.60 -22.85
CA GLU A 25 10.69 -3.32 -23.01
C GLU A 25 9.86 -4.00 -21.91
N GLU A 26 10.17 -5.26 -21.59
CA GLU A 26 9.54 -5.95 -20.45
C GLU A 26 9.88 -5.29 -19.13
N SER A 27 11.13 -4.84 -18.94
CA SER A 27 11.55 -4.15 -17.73
C SER A 27 10.77 -2.85 -17.52
N LEU A 28 10.54 -2.08 -18.59
CA LEU A 28 9.73 -0.86 -18.53
C LEU A 28 8.27 -1.16 -18.18
N ALA A 29 7.68 -2.17 -18.82
CA ALA A 29 6.29 -2.56 -18.54
C ALA A 29 6.12 -3.07 -17.09
N LEU A 30 7.03 -3.92 -16.61
CA LEU A 30 7.06 -4.43 -15.24
C LEU A 30 7.24 -3.31 -14.22
N PHE A 31 8.10 -2.33 -14.51
CA PHE A 31 8.30 -1.18 -13.64
C PHE A 31 7.04 -0.31 -13.53
N GLU A 32 6.38 0.00 -14.65
CA GLU A 32 5.12 0.74 -14.66
C GLU A 32 4.03 0.00 -13.86
N GLU A 33 3.90 -1.31 -14.07
CA GLU A 33 2.97 -2.16 -13.31
C GLU A 33 3.27 -2.11 -11.80
N GLY A 34 4.54 -2.27 -11.42
CA GLY A 34 4.98 -2.23 -10.03
C GLY A 34 4.72 -0.89 -9.34
N MET A 35 4.90 0.23 -10.06
CA MET A 35 4.60 1.58 -9.56
C MET A 35 3.11 1.77 -9.29
N LEU A 36 2.25 1.31 -10.20
CA LEU A 36 0.79 1.39 -10.03
C LEU A 36 0.31 0.53 -8.86
N LEU A 37 0.84 -0.69 -8.73
CA LEU A 37 0.53 -1.59 -7.61
C LEU A 37 0.99 -1.00 -6.28
N SER A 38 2.20 -0.45 -6.22
CA SER A 38 2.73 0.17 -4.99
C SER A 38 1.82 1.30 -4.49
N LYS A 39 1.43 2.20 -5.40
CA LYS A 39 0.52 3.30 -5.07
C LYS A 39 -0.85 2.81 -4.58
N LYS A 40 -1.35 1.72 -5.15
CA LYS A 40 -2.62 1.09 -4.73
C LYS A 40 -2.52 0.48 -3.33
N LEU A 41 -1.43 -0.23 -3.04
CA LEU A 41 -1.19 -0.84 -1.72
C LEU A 41 -1.04 0.23 -0.65
N GLU A 42 -0.29 1.30 -0.91
CA GLU A 42 -0.17 2.46 -0.01
C GLU A 42 -1.53 3.06 0.32
N LYS A 43 -2.38 3.27 -0.69
CA LYS A 43 -3.75 3.78 -0.50
C LYS A 43 -4.56 2.84 0.38
N THR A 44 -4.49 1.54 0.13
CA THR A 44 -5.23 0.51 0.88
C THR A 44 -4.79 0.49 2.35
N LEU A 45 -3.48 0.54 2.61
CA LEU A 45 -2.94 0.60 3.97
C LEU A 45 -3.32 1.89 4.69
N SER A 46 -3.30 3.03 4.01
CA SER A 46 -3.72 4.31 4.56
C SER A 46 -5.20 4.30 4.97
N GLU A 47 -6.07 3.75 4.12
CA GLU A 47 -7.49 3.57 4.43
C GLU A 47 -7.71 2.62 5.62
N ALA A 48 -6.97 1.51 5.68
CA ALA A 48 -7.04 0.58 6.81
C ALA A 48 -6.58 1.25 8.11
N LYS A 49 -5.48 2.01 8.07
CA LYS A 49 -4.95 2.77 9.21
C LYS A 49 -5.96 3.78 9.72
N SER A 50 -6.59 4.54 8.81
CA SER A 50 -7.63 5.52 9.17
C SER A 50 -8.83 4.84 9.86
N ARG A 51 -9.28 3.68 9.38
CA ARG A 51 -10.36 2.93 10.03
C ARG A 51 -9.98 2.45 11.42
N VAL A 52 -8.75 1.96 11.60
CA VAL A 52 -8.23 1.56 12.91
C VAL A 52 -8.16 2.76 13.85
N GLU A 53 -7.68 3.91 13.38
CA GLU A 53 -7.64 5.15 14.16
C GLU A 53 -9.03 5.64 14.58
N ILE A 54 -10.07 5.49 13.73
CA ILE A 54 -11.45 5.81 14.11
C ILE A 54 -11.95 4.86 15.21
N VAL A 55 -11.72 3.56 15.07
CA VAL A 55 -12.15 2.56 16.06
C VAL A 55 -11.42 2.71 17.40
N LEU A 56 -10.13 3.08 17.37
CA LEU A 56 -9.34 3.38 18.57
C LEU A 56 -9.59 4.81 19.11
N GLY A 57 -10.29 5.66 18.35
CA GLY A 57 -10.31 7.11 18.49
C GLY A 57 -11.62 7.74 18.96
N ASP A 58 -12.66 6.95 19.23
CA ASP A 58 -13.77 7.37 20.12
C ASP A 58 -13.34 7.40 21.62
N GLU A 59 -12.06 7.21 21.93
CA GLU A 59 -11.46 7.52 23.25
C GLU A 59 -10.79 8.91 23.30
N LYS A 60 -11.08 9.80 22.34
CA LYS A 60 -10.60 11.21 22.38
C LYS A 60 -11.70 12.26 22.50
N GLU A 61 -12.85 11.89 23.06
CA GLU A 61 -13.90 12.85 23.41
C GLU A 61 -14.56 12.51 24.75
N SER A 62 -13.78 12.44 25.83
CA SER A 62 -14.28 12.70 27.19
C SER A 62 -13.14 12.96 28.18
N ALA A 63 -12.49 14.12 28.05
CA ALA A 63 -11.86 14.75 29.21
C ALA A 63 -12.24 16.24 29.18
N GLU A 64 -12.92 16.64 30.23
CA GLU A 64 -13.80 17.80 30.31
C GLU A 64 -13.13 19.17 30.12
N ILE A 65 -13.97 20.07 29.61
CA ILE A 65 -13.97 21.53 29.66
C ILE A 65 -13.42 22.11 30.99
N THR A 66 -12.53 23.11 30.92
CA THR A 66 -12.76 24.46 31.50
C THR A 66 -11.77 25.48 30.90
N PRO A 67 -12.24 26.62 30.36
CA PRO A 67 -11.38 27.78 30.10
C PRO A 67 -11.16 28.57 31.41
N PHE A 68 -9.96 29.14 31.57
CA PHE A 68 -9.68 30.28 32.46
C PHE A 68 -9.64 31.56 31.64
#